data_AF-A0A849R1B6-F1
#
_entry.id   AF-A0A849R1B6-F1
#
_cell.length_a   1.000
_cell.length_b   1.000
_cell.length_c   1.000
_cell.angle_alpha   90.00
_cell.angle_beta   90.00
_cell.angle_gamma   90.00
#
_symmetry.space_group_name_H-M   'P 1'
#
loop_
_entity.id
_entity.type
_entity.pdbx_description
1 polymer ?
#
loop_
_entity_poly.entity_id
_entity_poly.type
_entity_poly.pdbx_seq_one_letter_code
_entity_poly.pdbx_strand_id
1 'polypeptide(L)'
;MDKADMLLVMSCGAGVSLLGRISGKPVLPGLDTTSLGSALKDEISEDFCVMCGECDVGLYAGLCPKSGCPKSQVNGPCGGSIDGDCEVGERECIWAKIYEILESRGMLQLMDGIRLPVNHDRRL
;
A
#
# COMPACT_ATOMS: atom_id res chain seq x y z
N MET A 1 -13.72 9.77 13.53
CA MET A 1 -12.89 8.54 13.43
C MET A 1 -12.41 8.04 14.79
N ASP A 2 -12.30 8.91 15.79
CA ASP A 2 -11.55 8.69 17.04
C ASP A 2 -11.94 7.45 17.84
N LYS A 3 -13.22 7.08 17.87
CA LYS A 3 -13.72 5.89 18.58
C LYS A 3 -13.52 4.54 17.86
N ALA A 4 -13.15 4.55 16.58
CA ALA A 4 -13.01 3.32 15.79
C ALA A 4 -11.61 2.71 15.94
N ASP A 5 -11.50 1.40 16.09
CA ASP A 5 -10.18 0.74 16.10
C ASP A 5 -9.55 0.65 14.70
N MET A 6 -10.38 0.67 13.66
CA MET A 6 -9.99 0.47 12.27
C MET A 6 -11.01 1.09 11.31
N LEU A 7 -10.60 1.35 10.07
CA LEU A 7 -11.45 1.87 9.00
C LEU A 7 -11.62 0.84 7.90
N LEU A 8 -12.86 0.46 7.58
CA LEU A 8 -13.20 -0.26 6.34
C LEU A 8 -13.54 0.76 5.27
N VAL A 9 -12.84 0.72 4.13
CA VAL A 9 -12.94 1.73 3.08
C VAL A 9 -13.41 1.09 1.79
N MET A 10 -14.62 1.47 1.36
CA MET A 10 -15.21 1.05 0.08
C MET A 10 -14.95 2.12 -0.99
N SER A 11 -13.69 2.26 -1.39
CA SER A 11 -13.26 3.16 -2.46
C SER A 11 -12.17 2.49 -3.30
N CYS A 12 -11.71 3.17 -4.36
CA CYS A 12 -10.55 2.68 -5.13
C CYS A 12 -9.28 2.69 -4.27
N GLY A 13 -8.27 1.93 -4.70
CA GLY A 13 -7.01 1.73 -3.96
C GLY A 13 -6.28 3.03 -3.68
N ALA A 14 -6.42 4.04 -4.55
CA ALA A 14 -5.87 5.37 -4.30
C ALA A 14 -6.51 6.03 -3.06
N GLY A 15 -7.83 5.92 -2.90
CA GLY A 15 -8.54 6.44 -1.72
C GLY A 15 -8.23 5.66 -0.44
N VAL A 16 -8.09 4.34 -0.54
CA VAL A 16 -7.63 3.49 0.57
C VAL A 16 -6.23 3.91 1.02
N SER A 17 -5.29 4.12 0.07
CA SER A 17 -3.94 4.54 0.39
C SER A 17 -3.85 5.95 0.94
N LEU A 18 -4.66 6.88 0.46
CA LEU A 18 -4.76 8.22 1.02
C LEU A 18 -5.20 8.16 2.49
N LEU A 19 -6.28 7.44 2.79
CA LEU A 19 -6.75 7.26 4.16
C LEU A 19 -5.74 6.51 5.03
N GLY A 20 -5.00 5.54 4.48
CA GLY A 20 -3.90 4.86 5.16
C GLY A 20 -2.82 5.82 5.67
N ARG A 21 -2.52 6.87 4.91
CA ARG A 21 -1.50 7.87 5.24
C ARG A 21 -1.99 8.91 6.25
N ILE A 22 -3.25 9.35 6.15
CA ILE A 22 -3.74 10.50 6.95
C ILE A 22 -4.56 10.10 8.18
N SER A 23 -5.10 8.88 8.22
CA SER A 23 -6.04 8.50 9.29
C SER A 23 -5.39 8.21 10.63
N GLY A 24 -4.10 7.84 10.64
CA GLY A 24 -3.41 7.31 11.81
C GLY A 24 -3.96 5.97 12.30
N LYS A 25 -4.86 5.32 11.56
CA LYS A 25 -5.53 4.06 11.93
C LYS A 25 -5.24 2.96 10.93
N PRO A 26 -5.39 1.68 11.31
CA PRO A 26 -5.47 0.59 10.36
C PRO A 26 -6.62 0.83 9.37
N VAL A 27 -6.34 0.61 8.09
CA VAL A 27 -7.31 0.80 6.99
C VAL A 27 -7.39 -0.49 6.20
N LEU A 28 -8.59 -1.02 6.04
CA LEU A 28 -8.86 -2.20 5.21
C LEU A 28 -9.61 -1.79 3.94
N PRO A 29 -9.17 -2.28 2.77
CA PRO A 29 -9.96 -2.13 1.55
C PRO A 29 -11.20 -3.02 1.63
N GLY A 30 -12.34 -2.49 1.18
CA GLY A 30 -13.58 -3.25 1.02
C GLY A 30 -13.85 -3.69 -0.42
N LEU A 31 -13.02 -3.25 -1.38
CA LEU A 31 -13.22 -3.45 -2.82
C LEU A 31 -11.86 -3.59 -3.53
N ASP A 32 -11.89 -4.31 -4.65
CA ASP A 32 -10.79 -4.33 -5.62
C ASP A 32 -10.93 -3.18 -6.62
N THR A 33 -9.78 -2.68 -7.10
CA THR A 33 -9.75 -1.52 -8.00
C THR A 33 -9.37 -1.94 -9.40
N THR A 34 -10.34 -1.79 -10.30
CA THR A 34 -10.19 -2.06 -11.75
C THR A 34 -10.34 -0.79 -12.58
N SER A 35 -10.80 0.31 -11.97
CA SER A 35 -10.85 1.64 -12.54
C SER A 35 -10.55 2.69 -11.46
N LEU A 36 -9.87 3.78 -11.85
CA LEU A 36 -9.60 4.91 -10.95
C LEU A 36 -10.64 6.00 -11.15
N GLY A 37 -11.26 6.41 -10.06
CA GLY A 37 -12.13 7.58 -9.99
C GLY A 37 -11.63 8.66 -9.02
N SER A 38 -10.44 8.49 -8.45
CA SER A 38 -9.91 9.40 -7.42
C SER A 38 -9.09 10.52 -8.06
N ALA A 39 -9.55 11.76 -7.91
CA ALA A 39 -8.80 12.98 -8.17
C ALA A 39 -8.31 13.57 -6.85
N LEU A 40 -7.02 13.88 -6.76
CA LEU A 40 -6.41 14.68 -5.70
C LEU A 40 -6.01 16.01 -6.32
N LYS A 41 -6.62 17.12 -5.88
CA LYS A 41 -6.39 18.46 -6.47
C LYS A 41 -6.55 18.48 -8.00
N ASP A 42 -7.60 17.84 -8.51
CA ASP A 42 -7.89 17.71 -9.95
C ASP A 42 -6.89 16.87 -10.77
N GLU A 43 -5.94 16.17 -10.11
CA GLU A 43 -5.03 15.22 -10.75
C GLU A 43 -5.26 13.79 -10.25
N ILE A 44 -5.22 12.81 -11.16
CA ILE A 44 -5.24 11.40 -10.79
C ILE A 44 -3.83 11.06 -10.27
N SER A 45 -3.69 10.78 -8.98
CA SER A 45 -2.43 10.31 -8.43
C SER A 45 -2.29 8.80 -8.69
N GLU A 46 -1.75 8.45 -9.85
CA GLU A 46 -1.37 7.07 -10.20
C GLU A 46 -0.33 6.48 -9.24
N ASP A 47 0.41 7.34 -8.52
CA ASP A 47 1.39 6.96 -7.51
C ASP A 47 0.81 6.08 -6.39
N PHE A 48 -0.51 6.15 -6.15
CA PHE A 48 -1.17 5.39 -5.09
C PHE A 48 -1.78 4.07 -5.54
N CYS A 49 -2.03 3.85 -6.83
CA CYS A 49 -2.71 2.65 -7.30
C CYS A 49 -2.47 2.37 -8.78
N VAL A 50 -2.13 1.11 -9.09
CA VAL A 50 -1.91 0.61 -10.46
C VAL A 50 -3.10 -0.19 -11.01
N MET A 51 -4.29 -0.08 -10.40
CA MET A 51 -5.53 -0.76 -10.86
C MET A 51 -5.40 -2.28 -11.06
N CYS A 52 -4.65 -2.96 -10.20
CA CYS A 52 -4.33 -4.39 -10.37
C CYS A 52 -5.49 -5.37 -10.12
N GLY A 53 -6.68 -4.90 -9.71
CA GLY A 53 -7.83 -5.77 -9.44
C GLY A 53 -7.70 -6.68 -8.21
N GLU A 54 -6.65 -6.51 -7.39
CA GLU A 54 -6.40 -7.29 -6.17
C GLU A 54 -5.79 -6.39 -5.09
N CYS A 55 -6.63 -5.82 -4.23
CA CYS A 55 -6.26 -4.80 -3.25
C CYS A 55 -5.85 -5.44 -1.91
N ASP A 56 -4.56 -5.38 -1.61
CA ASP A 56 -3.94 -5.92 -0.40
C ASP A 56 -3.31 -4.82 0.49
N VAL A 57 -3.58 -3.56 0.17
CA VAL A 57 -3.03 -2.34 0.83
C VAL A 57 -3.17 -2.36 2.36
N GLY A 58 -4.23 -2.98 2.88
CA GLY A 58 -4.45 -3.09 4.33
C GLY A 58 -3.40 -3.93 5.07
N LEU A 59 -2.70 -4.83 4.36
CA LEU A 59 -1.59 -5.62 4.91
C LEU A 59 -0.31 -4.81 5.05
N TYR A 60 -0.21 -3.70 4.32
CA TYR A 60 1.01 -2.91 4.14
C TYR A 60 0.86 -1.50 4.72
N ALA A 61 0.23 -1.39 5.88
CA ALA A 61 0.03 -0.12 6.59
C ALA A 61 -0.68 0.98 5.77
N GLY A 62 -1.48 0.62 4.75
CA GLY A 62 -2.13 1.59 3.89
C GLY A 62 -1.27 2.07 2.71
N LEU A 63 -0.07 1.52 2.51
CA LEU A 63 0.82 1.84 1.41
C LEU A 63 0.79 0.73 0.37
N CYS A 64 0.55 1.06 -0.91
CA CYS A 64 0.51 0.06 -1.98
C CYS A 64 1.93 -0.27 -2.49
N PRO A 65 2.49 -1.47 -2.23
CA PRO A 65 3.81 -1.83 -2.72
C PRO A 65 3.87 -1.97 -4.24
N LYS A 66 2.75 -2.33 -4.90
CA LYS A 66 2.66 -2.44 -6.36
C LYS A 66 2.93 -1.11 -7.05
N SER A 67 2.40 0.00 -6.51
CA SER A 67 2.60 1.35 -7.08
C SER A 67 3.86 2.03 -6.55
N GLY A 68 4.18 1.88 -5.26
CA GLY A 68 5.28 2.63 -4.65
C GLY A 68 6.65 1.96 -4.73
N CYS A 69 6.73 0.66 -5.03
CA CYS A 69 8.03 0.00 -5.25
C CYS A 69 8.39 0.09 -6.74
N PRO A 70 9.57 0.62 -7.11
CA PRO A 70 10.01 0.65 -8.52
C PRO A 70 10.21 -0.74 -9.13
N LYS A 71 10.29 -1.79 -8.30
CA LYS A 71 10.37 -3.19 -8.71
C LYS A 71 9.03 -3.93 -8.62
N SER A 72 7.97 -3.21 -8.23
CA SER A 72 6.63 -3.75 -7.97
C SER A 72 6.61 -5.01 -7.08
N GLN A 73 7.57 -5.10 -6.14
CA GLN A 73 7.69 -6.24 -5.23
C GLN A 73 6.62 -6.20 -4.15
N VAL A 74 5.79 -7.25 -4.07
CA VAL A 74 4.67 -7.35 -3.12
C VAL A 74 4.90 -8.36 -2.00
N ASN A 75 5.91 -9.22 -2.11
CA ASN A 75 6.18 -10.31 -1.16
C ASN A 75 7.24 -9.93 -0.11
N GLY A 76 7.38 -8.64 0.20
CA GLY A 76 8.32 -8.14 1.18
C GLY A 76 9.48 -7.32 0.60
N PRO A 77 10.36 -6.79 1.48
CA PRO A 77 11.50 -5.99 1.09
C PRO A 77 12.50 -6.81 0.26
N CYS A 78 13.06 -6.17 -0.77
CA CYS A 78 14.08 -6.79 -1.64
C CYS A 78 15.51 -6.76 -1.10
N GLY A 79 15.73 -6.22 0.11
CA GLY A 79 17.07 -6.00 0.70
C GLY A 79 17.80 -4.76 0.19
N GLY A 80 17.23 -4.07 -0.81
CA GLY A 80 17.85 -2.94 -1.48
C GLY A 80 17.59 -1.56 -0.89
N SER A 81 17.38 -1.47 0.42
CA SER A 81 17.18 -0.20 1.11
C SER A 81 18.46 0.22 1.81
N ILE A 82 18.88 1.47 1.65
CA ILE A 82 20.05 2.05 2.30
C ILE A 82 19.56 3.26 3.09
N ASP A 83 19.70 3.23 4.41
CA ASP A 83 19.28 4.32 5.31
C ASP A 83 17.84 4.83 5.10
N GLY A 84 16.92 3.93 4.71
CA GLY A 84 15.51 4.24 4.44
C GLY A 84 15.21 4.59 2.97
N ASP A 85 16.23 4.85 2.17
CA ASP A 85 16.10 5.13 0.74
C ASP A 85 16.18 3.85 -0.11
N CYS A 86 15.63 3.91 -1.31
CA CYS A 86 15.68 2.82 -2.29
C CYS A 86 16.98 2.90 -3.10
N GLU A 87 17.59 1.74 -3.39
CA GLU A 87 18.73 1.68 -4.32
C GLU A 87 18.38 2.10 -5.77
N VAL A 88 17.09 2.17 -6.10
CA VAL A 88 16.61 2.56 -7.43
C VAL A 88 16.08 3.99 -7.38
N GLY A 89 16.94 4.93 -7.77
CA GLY A 89 16.63 6.36 -7.87
C GLY A 89 16.66 7.08 -6.53
N GLU A 90 16.52 8.41 -6.56
CA GLU A 90 16.48 9.26 -5.37
C GLU A 90 15.08 9.27 -4.76
N ARG A 91 14.71 8.17 -4.08
CA ARG A 91 13.39 8.01 -3.47
C ARG A 91 13.41 7.18 -2.20
N GLU A 92 12.50 7.49 -1.30
CA GLU A 92 12.28 6.71 -0.08
C GLU A 92 11.78 5.29 -0.42
N CYS A 93 12.30 4.29 0.30
CA CYS A 93 11.88 2.91 0.14
C CYS A 93 10.49 2.70 0.77
N ILE A 94 9.49 2.32 -0.05
CA ILE A 94 8.15 2.03 0.45
C ILE A 94 8.13 0.93 1.51
N TRP A 95 9.00 -0.09 1.39
CA TRP A 95 9.07 -1.17 2.37
C TRP A 95 9.69 -0.73 3.71
N ALA A 96 10.62 0.23 3.70
CA ALA A 96 11.11 0.86 4.93
C ALA A 96 9.98 1.62 5.62
N LYS A 97 9.20 2.41 4.87
CA LYS A 97 8.01 3.10 5.41
C LYS A 97 6.93 2.15 5.94
N ILE A 98 6.65 1.06 5.23
CA ILE A 98 5.72 0.03 5.69
C ILE A 98 6.19 -0.52 7.04
N TYR A 99 7.47 -0.87 7.15
CA TYR A 99 8.07 -1.36 8.39
C TYR A 99 7.90 -0.36 9.53
N GLU A 100 8.30 0.90 9.34
CA GLU A 100 8.20 1.96 10.37
C GLU A 100 6.77 2.16 10.86
N ILE A 101 5.79 2.17 9.95
CA ILE A 101 4.38 2.36 10.31
C ILE A 101 3.84 1.11 11.03
N LEU A 102 4.19 -0.09 10.59
CA LEU A 102 3.77 -1.31 11.27
C LEU A 102 4.42 -1.46 12.65
N GLU A 103 5.70 -1.11 12.79
CA GLU A 103 6.44 -1.10 14.05
C GLU A 103 5.81 -0.14 15.06
N SER A 104 5.55 1.11 14.65
CA SER A 104 4.90 2.11 15.51
C SER A 104 3.48 1.72 15.95
N ARG A 105 2.84 0.78 15.25
CA ARG A 105 1.50 0.25 15.57
C ARG A 105 1.53 -1.09 16.28
N GLY A 106 2.69 -1.70 16.50
CA GLY A 106 2.80 -3.06 17.04
C GLY A 106 2.17 -4.13 16.12
N MET A 107 2.29 -3.94 14.81
CA MET A 107 1.66 -4.76 13.77
C MET A 107 2.67 -5.48 12.84
N LEU A 108 3.93 -5.62 13.26
CA LEU A 108 4.98 -6.25 12.44
C LEU A 108 4.68 -7.69 12.02
N GLN A 109 3.83 -8.41 12.76
CA GLN A 109 3.37 -9.76 12.40
C GLN A 109 2.69 -9.84 11.02
N LEU A 110 2.22 -8.71 10.46
CA LEU A 110 1.68 -8.67 9.11
C LEU A 110 2.75 -8.91 8.03
N MET A 111 4.03 -8.63 8.32
CA MET A 111 5.16 -8.85 7.42
C MET A 111 5.62 -10.31 7.38
N ASP A 112 5.35 -11.08 8.44
CA ASP A 112 5.73 -12.50 8.52
C ASP A 112 4.82 -13.43 7.70
N GLY A 113 3.70 -12.89 7.21
CA GLY A 113 2.71 -13.66 6.47
C GLY A 113 3.22 -14.07 5.08
N ILE A 114 3.27 -15.37 4.81
CA ILE A 114 3.53 -15.89 3.46
C ILE A 114 2.42 -15.42 2.51
N ARG A 115 2.82 -14.86 1.37
CA ARG A 115 1.93 -14.39 0.31
C ARG A 115 2.07 -15.28 -0.91
N LEU A 116 0.94 -15.59 -1.55
CA LEU A 116 0.95 -16.35 -2.79
C LEU A 116 1.59 -15.51 -3.91
N PRO A 117 2.23 -16.14 -4.90
CA PRO A 117 2.67 -15.45 -6.10
C PRO A 117 1.54 -14.66 -6.76
N VAL A 118 1.84 -13.46 -7.23
CA VAL A 118 0.89 -12.64 -7.97
C VAL A 118 0.48 -13.36 -9.25
N ASN A 119 -0.83 -13.40 -9.51
CA ASN A 119 -1.34 -13.96 -10.75
C ASN A 119 -1.29 -12.89 -11.86
N HIS A 120 -0.36 -13.05 -12.79
CA HIS A 120 -0.22 -12.14 -13.95
C HIS A 120 -1.12 -12.50 -15.15
N ASP A 121 -1.82 -13.64 -15.10
CA ASP A 121 -2.75 -14.08 -16.16
C ASP A 121 -4.12 -13.39 -16.06
N ARG A 122 -4.42 -12.76 -14.92
CA ARG A 122 -5.61 -11.94 -14.72
C ARG A 122 -5.46 -10.60 -15.44
N ARG A 123 -5.55 -10.62 -16.77
CA ARG A 123 -5.77 -9.41 -17.57
C ARG A 123 -7.27 -9.12 -17.57
N LEU A 124 -7.68 -8.12 -16.81
CA LEU A 124 -8.97 -7.44 -17.03
C LEU A 124 -8.91 -6.63 -18.32
#